data_AF-A0A545U5V5-F1
#
_entry.id   AF-A0A545U5V5-F1
#
_cell.length_a   1.000
_cell.length_b   1.000
_cell.length_c   1.000
_cell.angle_alpha   90.00
_cell.angle_beta   90.00
_cell.angle_gamma   90.00
#
_symmetry.space_group_name_H-M   'P 1'
#
loop_
_entity.id
_entity.type
_entity.pdbx_description
1 polymer ?
#
loop_
_entity_poly.entity_id
_entity_poly.type
_entity_poly.pdbx_seq_one_letter_code
_entity_poly.pdbx_strand_id
1 'polypeptide(L)'
;MTAETMSIPEALKLAQQLITQGQLGSAQNICVQVLQQQQNVEAMFLLAIVYQQQAKLDEATNLYIQLLQIEPNHDAALSNLGLLCSSRSDYKSAIEILERAYSLSPSNMVTCFNLANAYAEYGLLKQGIKYYKKVLRKDRKNPDLVFNLAKSYAESGDKKEAVKLYRRVLAMQPKHVKANFNLHSLVYSDSDAKESIACLKKVVSQNSAYQNLGRYFLGCILDTQGNEEDANALFAEIETTEEDLSHYLDAWQYIRENSTSNTRYMTYSFEVLDFAVSQISIEGLHLEFGVRFATSTNHIGKSIPGKLYGFDSFEGLPEHWNETAGKGDYSTHGVLPPVRENIELIDGWFDQTLPKFVESHSEPVAFINVDCDLYSSTKTIFDLLGKQIVSGTILVFDEYISTSTWREDEHKAFMELVEEHQLKFEYLAFSPSSRQAVVRIL
;
A
#
# COMPACT_ATOMS: atom_id res chain seq x y z
N MET A 1 8.53 -43.71 -28.06
CA MET A 1 9.18 -44.32 -26.88
C MET A 1 8.32 -43.96 -25.68
N THR A 2 7.76 -44.96 -25.00
CA THR A 2 6.95 -44.76 -23.79
C THR A 2 7.87 -44.52 -22.60
N ALA A 3 7.41 -43.74 -21.61
CA ALA A 3 8.18 -43.34 -20.42
C ALA A 3 8.72 -44.53 -19.57
N GLU A 4 8.22 -45.75 -19.81
CA GLU A 4 8.58 -46.97 -19.07
C GLU A 4 10.00 -47.51 -19.33
N THR A 5 10.77 -46.91 -20.24
CA THR A 5 12.16 -47.34 -20.57
C THR A 5 13.23 -46.30 -20.25
N MET A 6 12.84 -45.13 -19.74
CA MET A 6 13.77 -44.03 -19.45
C MET A 6 14.36 -44.15 -18.05
N SER A 7 15.65 -43.82 -17.88
CA SER A 7 16.22 -43.66 -16.55
C SER A 7 15.61 -42.46 -15.82
N ILE A 8 15.64 -42.46 -14.48
CA ILE A 8 15.06 -41.35 -13.69
C ILE A 8 15.64 -39.98 -14.08
N PRO A 9 16.97 -39.79 -14.25
CA PRO A 9 17.51 -38.50 -14.69
C PRO A 9 16.99 -38.05 -16.07
N GLU A 10 16.83 -38.99 -17.01
CA GLU A 10 16.27 -38.67 -18.34
C GLU A 10 14.79 -38.30 -18.24
N ALA A 11 14.04 -39.00 -17.39
CA ALA A 11 12.63 -38.72 -17.14
C ALA A 11 12.45 -37.32 -16.53
N LEU A 12 13.25 -36.94 -15.52
CA LEU A 12 13.18 -35.63 -14.88
C LEU A 12 13.61 -34.49 -15.82
N LYS A 13 14.64 -34.73 -16.65
CA LYS A 13 15.03 -33.78 -17.70
C LYS A 13 13.89 -33.56 -18.71
N LEU A 14 13.20 -34.64 -19.11
CA LEU A 14 12.03 -34.54 -19.99
C LEU A 14 10.88 -33.80 -19.29
N ALA A 15 10.58 -34.10 -18.02
CA ALA A 15 9.56 -33.40 -17.25
C ALA A 15 9.84 -31.89 -17.17
N GLN A 16 11.09 -31.49 -16.91
CA GLN A 16 11.50 -30.09 -16.90
C GLN A 16 11.29 -29.41 -18.27
N GLN A 17 11.61 -30.09 -19.38
CA GLN A 17 11.36 -29.58 -20.73
C GLN A 17 9.86 -29.44 -20.99
N LEU A 18 9.04 -30.42 -20.60
CA LEU A 18 7.59 -30.39 -20.76
C LEU A 18 6.96 -29.24 -19.96
N ILE A 19 7.45 -28.97 -18.75
CA ILE A 19 7.04 -27.79 -17.96
C ILE A 19 7.32 -26.51 -18.74
N THR A 20 8.52 -26.36 -19.31
CA THR A 20 8.85 -25.15 -20.10
C THR A 20 8.02 -25.01 -21.38
N GLN A 21 7.48 -26.12 -21.89
CA GLN A 21 6.59 -26.15 -23.06
C GLN A 21 5.10 -26.02 -22.69
N GLY A 22 4.75 -25.89 -21.40
CA GLY A 22 3.37 -25.85 -20.94
C GLY A 22 2.64 -27.20 -21.03
N GLN A 23 3.33 -28.30 -21.29
CA GLN A 23 2.76 -29.65 -21.36
C GLN A 23 2.63 -30.26 -19.95
N LEU A 24 1.85 -29.58 -19.11
CA LEU A 24 1.79 -29.81 -17.66
C LEU A 24 1.27 -31.20 -17.29
N GLY A 25 0.28 -31.73 -18.02
CA GLY A 25 -0.25 -33.08 -17.75
C GLY A 25 0.79 -34.19 -17.99
N SER A 26 1.58 -34.08 -19.05
CA SER A 26 2.65 -35.03 -19.35
C SER A 26 3.79 -34.92 -18.33
N ALA A 27 4.20 -33.70 -17.97
CA ALA A 27 5.20 -33.48 -16.92
C ALA A 27 4.74 -34.06 -15.57
N GLN A 28 3.48 -33.82 -15.19
CA GLN A 28 2.87 -34.37 -13.98
C GLN A 28 2.96 -35.88 -13.94
N ASN A 29 2.55 -36.55 -15.03
CA ASN A 29 2.56 -38.01 -15.11
C ASN A 29 3.95 -38.58 -14.90
N ILE A 30 4.97 -37.97 -15.53
CA ILE A 30 6.36 -38.39 -15.35
C ILE A 30 6.82 -38.22 -13.90
N CYS A 31 6.56 -37.07 -13.28
CA CYS A 31 6.98 -36.82 -11.90
C CYS A 31 6.30 -37.80 -10.94
N VAL A 32 4.99 -38.05 -11.10
CA VAL A 32 4.25 -39.03 -10.28
C VAL A 32 4.79 -40.45 -10.48
N GLN A 33 5.11 -40.86 -11.71
CA GLN A 33 5.72 -42.17 -11.97
C GLN A 33 7.07 -42.33 -11.27
N VAL A 34 7.93 -41.30 -11.28
CA VAL A 34 9.19 -41.33 -10.55
C VAL A 34 8.95 -41.47 -9.04
N LEU A 35 8.00 -40.71 -8.50
CA LEU A 35 7.66 -40.74 -7.06
C LEU A 35 7.02 -42.06 -6.59
N GLN A 36 6.33 -42.78 -7.49
CA GLN A 36 5.83 -44.13 -7.21
C GLN A 36 6.96 -45.17 -7.10
N GLN A 37 8.08 -44.96 -7.81
CA GLN A 37 9.22 -45.87 -7.80
C GLN A 37 10.14 -45.58 -6.61
N GLN A 38 10.41 -44.31 -6.33
CA GLN A 38 11.27 -43.89 -5.21
C GLN A 38 10.98 -42.46 -4.79
N GLN A 39 11.25 -42.15 -3.52
CA GLN A 39 11.27 -40.77 -3.05
C GLN A 39 12.39 -40.00 -3.76
N ASN A 40 12.04 -38.91 -4.45
CA ASN A 40 13.00 -38.12 -5.23
C ASN A 40 12.67 -36.62 -5.14
N VAL A 41 13.58 -35.86 -4.55
CA VAL A 41 13.42 -34.42 -4.27
C VAL A 41 13.22 -33.60 -5.54
N GLU A 42 13.97 -33.89 -6.61
CA GLU A 42 13.83 -33.20 -7.89
C GLU A 42 12.47 -33.47 -8.54
N ALA A 43 11.97 -34.71 -8.48
CA ALA A 43 10.61 -35.04 -8.92
C ALA A 43 9.53 -34.31 -8.11
N MET A 44 9.69 -34.20 -6.79
CA MET A 44 8.78 -33.42 -5.91
C MET A 44 8.79 -31.94 -6.30
N PHE A 45 9.98 -31.37 -6.53
CA PHE A 45 10.14 -29.98 -6.93
C PHE A 45 9.46 -29.68 -8.27
N LEU A 46 9.72 -30.51 -9.29
CA LEU A 46 9.11 -30.35 -10.61
C LEU A 46 7.59 -30.52 -10.55
N LEU A 47 7.09 -31.47 -9.77
CA LEU A 47 5.65 -31.66 -9.57
C LEU A 47 5.01 -30.46 -8.86
N ALA A 48 5.68 -29.86 -7.87
CA ALA A 48 5.22 -28.65 -7.20
C ALA A 48 5.12 -27.47 -8.18
N ILE A 49 6.10 -27.29 -9.07
CA ILE A 49 6.05 -26.30 -10.15
C ILE A 49 4.87 -26.55 -11.09
N VAL A 50 4.62 -27.82 -11.45
CA VAL A 50 3.47 -28.17 -12.29
C VAL A 50 2.16 -27.78 -11.62
N TYR A 51 1.96 -28.11 -10.34
CA TYR A 51 0.75 -27.71 -9.61
C TYR A 51 0.61 -26.19 -9.49
N GLN A 52 1.71 -25.47 -9.26
CA GLN A 52 1.70 -24.02 -9.25
C GLN A 52 1.25 -23.43 -10.60
N GLN A 53 1.75 -23.94 -11.73
CA GLN A 53 1.32 -23.49 -13.06
C GLN A 53 -0.12 -23.90 -13.41
N GLN A 54 -0.66 -24.93 -12.75
CA GLN A 54 -2.07 -25.33 -12.82
C GLN A 54 -2.97 -24.54 -11.85
N ALA A 55 -2.44 -23.55 -11.11
CA ALA A 55 -3.12 -22.82 -10.04
C ALA A 55 -3.60 -23.70 -8.86
N LYS A 56 -3.03 -24.90 -8.71
CA LYS A 56 -3.22 -25.82 -7.58
C LYS A 56 -2.25 -25.47 -6.44
N LEU A 57 -2.48 -24.31 -5.84
CA LEU A 57 -1.51 -23.67 -4.94
C LEU A 57 -1.32 -24.45 -3.63
N ASP A 58 -2.36 -25.11 -3.13
CA ASP A 58 -2.30 -25.89 -1.88
C ASP A 58 -1.49 -27.17 -2.07
N GLU A 59 -1.71 -27.88 -3.17
CA GLU A 59 -0.92 -29.06 -3.54
C GLU A 59 0.55 -28.70 -3.79
N ALA A 60 0.82 -27.58 -4.46
CA ALA A 60 2.17 -27.07 -4.64
C ALA A 60 2.84 -26.74 -3.30
N THR A 61 2.13 -26.05 -2.41
CA THR A 61 2.62 -25.68 -1.06
C THR A 61 2.98 -26.92 -0.25
N ASN A 62 2.09 -27.92 -0.23
CA ASN A 62 2.31 -29.16 0.50
C ASN A 62 3.54 -29.91 -0.02
N LEU A 63 3.73 -29.98 -1.34
CA LEU A 63 4.92 -30.59 -1.92
C LEU A 63 6.21 -29.84 -1.59
N TYR A 64 6.20 -28.50 -1.62
CA TYR A 64 7.38 -27.73 -1.20
C TYR A 64 7.70 -27.95 0.28
N ILE A 65 6.70 -28.00 1.16
CA ILE A 65 6.90 -28.27 2.59
C ILE A 65 7.49 -29.69 2.79
N GLN A 66 6.92 -30.71 2.15
CA GLN A 66 7.44 -32.08 2.22
C GLN A 66 8.87 -32.18 1.69
N LEU A 67 9.17 -31.49 0.58
CA LEU A 67 10.51 -31.41 0.02
C LEU A 67 11.49 -30.80 1.04
N LEU A 68 11.12 -29.69 1.67
CA LEU A 68 11.95 -28.98 2.63
C LEU A 68 12.12 -29.71 3.97
N GLN A 69 11.26 -30.69 4.29
CA GLN A 69 11.49 -31.61 5.40
C GLN A 69 12.64 -32.59 5.11
N ILE A 70 12.84 -32.95 3.84
CA ILE A 70 13.90 -33.87 3.39
C ILE A 70 15.20 -33.09 3.13
N GLU A 71 15.10 -31.97 2.40
CA GLU A 71 16.22 -31.08 2.08
C GLU A 71 15.92 -29.65 2.56
N PRO A 72 16.19 -29.33 3.84
CA PRO A 72 15.86 -28.02 4.41
C PRO A 72 16.52 -26.83 3.71
N ASN A 73 17.65 -27.04 3.03
CA ASN A 73 18.44 -26.00 2.38
C ASN A 73 18.28 -25.98 0.85
N HIS A 74 17.16 -26.49 0.33
CA HIS A 74 16.85 -26.39 -1.09
C HIS A 74 16.36 -24.97 -1.44
N ASP A 75 17.27 -24.13 -1.94
CA ASP A 75 17.05 -22.70 -2.18
C ASP A 75 15.91 -22.40 -3.15
N ALA A 76 15.80 -23.14 -4.27
CA ALA A 76 14.73 -22.91 -5.24
C ALA A 76 13.33 -23.26 -4.70
N ALA A 77 13.22 -24.31 -3.87
CA ALA A 77 11.98 -24.68 -3.21
C ALA A 77 11.58 -23.65 -2.15
N LEU A 78 12.53 -23.16 -1.34
CA LEU A 78 12.29 -22.02 -0.43
C LEU A 78 11.83 -20.79 -1.21
N SER A 79 12.50 -20.46 -2.32
CA SER A 79 12.16 -19.29 -3.15
C SER A 79 10.73 -19.37 -3.72
N ASN A 80 10.29 -20.55 -4.14
CA ASN A 80 8.94 -20.74 -4.67
C ASN A 80 7.89 -20.79 -3.55
N LEU A 81 8.20 -21.42 -2.41
CA LEU A 81 7.32 -21.41 -1.25
C LEU A 81 7.09 -19.99 -0.73
N GLY A 82 8.15 -19.18 -0.63
CA GLY A 82 8.03 -17.78 -0.24
C GLY A 82 7.19 -16.95 -1.21
N LEU A 83 7.30 -17.21 -2.52
CA LEU A 83 6.41 -16.60 -3.52
C LEU A 83 4.93 -16.99 -3.32
N LEU A 84 4.66 -18.26 -2.98
CA LEU A 84 3.29 -18.71 -2.67
C LEU A 84 2.75 -18.03 -1.40
N CYS A 85 3.56 -17.88 -0.35
CA CYS A 85 3.18 -17.11 0.83
C CYS A 85 2.84 -15.66 0.46
N SER A 86 3.66 -14.99 -0.37
CA SER A 86 3.35 -13.63 -0.85
C SER A 86 2.05 -13.57 -1.67
N SER A 87 1.75 -14.58 -2.49
CA SER A 87 0.50 -14.60 -3.28
C SER A 87 -0.76 -14.77 -2.42
N ARG A 88 -0.60 -15.24 -1.17
CA ARG A 88 -1.66 -15.33 -0.16
C ARG A 88 -1.61 -14.16 0.83
N SER A 89 -0.88 -13.10 0.52
CA SER A 89 -0.65 -11.94 1.40
C SER A 89 0.02 -12.24 2.74
N ASP A 90 0.55 -13.45 2.95
CA ASP A 90 1.38 -13.80 4.10
C ASP A 90 2.82 -13.33 3.87
N TYR A 91 2.98 -12.00 3.84
CA TYR A 91 4.25 -11.37 3.49
C TYR A 91 5.32 -11.60 4.56
N LYS A 92 4.93 -11.75 5.82
CA LYS A 92 5.88 -12.02 6.91
C LYS A 92 6.55 -13.39 6.73
N SER A 93 5.77 -14.46 6.60
CA SER A 93 6.34 -15.79 6.33
C SER A 93 7.10 -15.80 5.01
N ALA A 94 6.60 -15.08 4.00
CA ALA A 94 7.31 -14.93 2.73
C ALA A 94 8.70 -14.31 2.92
N ILE A 95 8.82 -13.21 3.67
CA ILE A 95 10.11 -12.55 3.96
C ILE A 95 11.05 -13.53 4.67
N GLU A 96 10.60 -14.20 5.73
CA GLU A 96 11.42 -15.15 6.50
C GLU A 96 11.96 -16.29 5.61
N ILE A 97 11.10 -16.88 4.80
CA ILE A 97 11.45 -17.97 3.87
C ILE A 97 12.38 -17.47 2.76
N LEU A 98 12.11 -16.30 2.18
CA LEU A 98 12.89 -15.72 1.09
C LEU A 98 14.26 -15.22 1.56
N GLU A 99 14.38 -14.70 2.77
CA GLU A 99 15.67 -14.37 3.39
C GLU A 99 16.53 -15.62 3.55
N ARG A 100 15.93 -16.74 3.96
CA ARG A 100 16.63 -18.02 4.05
C ARG A 100 17.08 -18.50 2.67
N ALA A 101 16.20 -18.46 1.66
CA ALA A 101 16.57 -18.79 0.27
C ALA A 101 17.73 -17.90 -0.24
N TYR A 102 17.64 -16.60 0.05
CA TYR A 102 18.66 -15.63 -0.34
C TYR A 102 20.01 -15.88 0.35
N SER A 103 20.01 -16.32 1.61
CA SER A 103 21.24 -16.65 2.35
C SER A 103 22.02 -17.81 1.73
N LEU A 104 21.30 -18.77 1.14
CA LEU A 104 21.87 -19.94 0.46
C LEU A 104 22.40 -19.59 -0.93
N SER A 105 21.64 -18.78 -1.68
CA SER A 105 21.97 -18.40 -3.07
C SER A 105 21.84 -16.88 -3.29
N PRO A 106 22.79 -16.04 -2.79
CA PRO A 106 22.69 -14.58 -2.90
C PRO A 106 22.73 -14.02 -4.34
N SER A 107 23.13 -14.85 -5.31
CA SER A 107 23.16 -14.53 -6.74
C SER A 107 21.85 -14.83 -7.46
N ASN A 108 20.89 -15.53 -6.83
CA ASN A 108 19.60 -15.81 -7.42
C ASN A 108 18.76 -14.53 -7.47
N MET A 109 18.66 -13.95 -8.67
CA MET A 109 17.95 -12.69 -8.88
C MET A 109 16.43 -12.84 -8.80
N VAL A 110 15.90 -14.04 -9.05
CA VAL A 110 14.46 -14.33 -8.87
C VAL A 110 14.11 -14.25 -7.38
N THR A 111 14.90 -14.90 -6.52
CA THR A 111 14.73 -14.80 -5.06
C THR A 111 14.91 -13.36 -4.58
N CYS A 112 15.92 -12.63 -5.09
CA CYS A 112 16.09 -11.22 -4.74
C CYS A 112 14.88 -10.35 -5.14
N PHE A 113 14.28 -10.62 -6.30
CA PHE A 113 13.10 -9.90 -6.78
C PHE A 113 11.86 -10.23 -5.95
N ASN A 114 11.62 -11.51 -5.67
CA ASN A 114 10.51 -11.95 -4.81
C ASN A 114 10.65 -11.37 -3.40
N LEU A 115 11.86 -11.35 -2.84
CA LEU A 115 12.14 -10.76 -1.54
C LEU A 115 11.88 -9.24 -1.56
N ALA A 116 12.27 -8.54 -2.63
CA ALA A 116 11.98 -7.12 -2.80
C ALA A 116 10.47 -6.83 -2.85
N ASN A 117 9.70 -7.63 -3.59
CA ASN A 117 8.24 -7.55 -3.64
C ASN A 117 7.64 -7.80 -2.25
N ALA A 118 8.07 -8.86 -1.56
CA ALA A 118 7.54 -9.21 -0.23
C ALA A 118 7.79 -8.10 0.79
N TYR A 119 8.98 -7.50 0.84
CA TYR A 119 9.23 -6.34 1.69
C TYR A 119 8.38 -5.12 1.31
N ALA A 120 8.22 -4.85 0.01
CA ALA A 120 7.45 -3.70 -0.45
C ALA A 120 5.97 -3.84 -0.08
N GLU A 121 5.35 -4.97 -0.38
CA GLU A 121 3.94 -5.23 -0.07
C GLU A 121 3.70 -5.38 1.44
N TYR A 122 4.70 -5.81 2.22
CA TYR A 122 4.59 -5.79 3.68
C TYR A 122 4.62 -4.37 4.27
N GLY A 123 5.20 -3.39 3.56
CA GLY A 123 5.37 -2.00 4.02
C GLY A 123 6.81 -1.62 4.44
N LEU A 124 7.75 -2.57 4.39
CA LEU A 124 9.19 -2.34 4.64
C LEU A 124 9.90 -1.81 3.39
N LEU A 125 9.46 -0.62 2.93
CA LEU A 125 9.82 -0.05 1.64
C LEU A 125 11.33 0.15 1.43
N LYS A 126 12.07 0.56 2.48
CA LYS A 126 13.53 0.78 2.40
C LYS A 126 14.27 -0.52 2.07
N GLN A 127 13.84 -1.64 2.66
CA GLN A 127 14.37 -2.97 2.41
C GLN A 127 14.01 -3.43 0.98
N GLY A 128 12.75 -3.25 0.58
CA GLY A 128 12.30 -3.53 -0.80
C GLY A 128 13.14 -2.79 -1.84
N ILE A 129 13.29 -1.46 -1.71
CA ILE A 129 14.11 -0.60 -2.57
C ILE A 129 15.56 -1.10 -2.66
N LYS A 130 16.16 -1.50 -1.53
CA LYS A 130 17.53 -2.05 -1.50
C LYS A 130 17.67 -3.28 -2.41
N TYR A 131 16.73 -4.22 -2.33
CA TYR A 131 16.77 -5.44 -3.14
C TYR A 131 16.40 -5.19 -4.61
N TYR A 132 15.39 -4.36 -4.90
CA TYR A 132 15.09 -3.94 -6.27
C TYR A 132 16.30 -3.30 -6.96
N LYS A 133 17.04 -2.40 -6.29
CA LYS A 133 18.26 -1.80 -6.83
C LYS A 133 19.34 -2.85 -7.13
N LYS A 134 19.40 -3.94 -6.36
CA LYS A 134 20.31 -5.06 -6.62
C LYS A 134 19.92 -5.80 -7.90
N VAL A 135 18.64 -6.15 -8.06
CA VAL A 135 18.13 -6.82 -9.26
C VAL A 135 18.31 -5.95 -10.51
N LEU A 136 18.01 -4.65 -10.41
CA LEU A 136 18.07 -3.69 -11.51
C LEU A 136 19.49 -3.51 -12.08
N ARG A 137 20.54 -3.76 -11.28
CA ARG A 137 21.93 -3.73 -11.76
C ARG A 137 22.21 -4.82 -12.80
N LYS A 138 21.50 -5.96 -12.71
CA LYS A 138 21.64 -7.12 -13.61
C LYS A 138 20.63 -7.06 -14.75
N ASP A 139 19.38 -6.72 -14.45
CA ASP A 139 18.33 -6.57 -15.44
C ASP A 139 17.88 -5.10 -15.55
N ARG A 140 18.59 -4.34 -16.39
CA ARG A 140 18.36 -2.90 -16.55
C ARG A 140 17.15 -2.57 -17.41
N LYS A 141 16.47 -3.53 -18.04
CA LYS A 141 15.42 -3.22 -19.03
C LYS A 141 14.08 -3.88 -18.71
N ASN A 142 13.93 -4.47 -17.53
CA ASN A 142 12.67 -5.00 -17.06
C ASN A 142 11.72 -3.88 -16.61
N PRO A 143 10.61 -3.63 -17.33
CA PRO A 143 9.66 -2.57 -16.99
C PRO A 143 8.92 -2.83 -15.68
N ASP A 144 8.58 -4.07 -15.36
CA ASP A 144 7.87 -4.43 -14.13
C ASP A 144 8.74 -4.15 -12.89
N LEU A 145 10.03 -4.49 -12.96
CA LEU A 145 11.00 -4.16 -11.92
C LEU A 145 11.15 -2.64 -11.72
N VAL A 146 11.22 -1.89 -12.83
CA VAL A 146 11.35 -0.42 -12.76
C VAL A 146 10.06 0.20 -12.21
N PHE A 147 8.90 -0.34 -12.57
CA PHE A 147 7.59 0.06 -12.05
C PHE A 147 7.48 -0.20 -10.55
N ASN A 148 7.79 -1.41 -10.08
CA ASN A 148 7.72 -1.76 -8.66
C ASN A 148 8.68 -0.90 -7.82
N LEU A 149 9.89 -0.64 -8.34
CA LEU A 149 10.82 0.27 -7.68
C LEU A 149 10.28 1.72 -7.63
N ALA A 150 9.61 2.19 -8.70
CA ALA A 150 8.99 3.51 -8.72
C ALA A 150 7.85 3.63 -7.70
N LYS A 151 7.01 2.58 -7.59
CA LYS A 151 5.95 2.45 -6.57
C LYS A 151 6.52 2.55 -5.18
N SER A 152 7.53 1.75 -4.84
CA SER A 152 8.13 1.80 -3.51
C SER A 152 8.79 3.14 -3.18
N TYR A 153 9.41 3.83 -4.17
CA TYR A 153 9.91 5.19 -3.92
C TYR A 153 8.77 6.17 -3.64
N ALA A 154 7.66 6.10 -4.39
CA ALA A 154 6.50 6.98 -4.18
C ALA A 154 5.91 6.79 -2.78
N GLU A 155 5.70 5.55 -2.37
CA GLU A 155 5.16 5.18 -1.05
C GLU A 155 6.14 5.50 0.10
N SER A 156 7.45 5.60 -0.19
CA SER A 156 8.46 5.98 0.81
C SER A 156 8.71 7.48 0.92
N GLY A 157 7.98 8.31 0.15
CA GLY A 157 8.14 9.76 0.14
C GLY A 157 9.17 10.32 -0.85
N ASP A 158 9.90 9.47 -1.59
CA ASP A 158 10.87 9.93 -2.61
C ASP A 158 10.18 10.17 -3.97
N LYS A 159 9.35 11.21 -3.99
CA LYS A 159 8.61 11.67 -5.18
C LYS A 159 9.52 11.85 -6.40
N LYS A 160 10.74 12.38 -6.20
CA LYS A 160 11.67 12.69 -7.27
C LYS A 160 12.16 11.44 -7.99
N GLU A 161 12.63 10.43 -7.26
CA GLU A 161 13.08 9.19 -7.88
C GLU A 161 11.90 8.38 -8.43
N ALA A 162 10.74 8.41 -7.77
CA ALA A 162 9.52 7.78 -8.27
C ALA A 162 9.11 8.30 -9.66
N VAL A 163 8.95 9.63 -9.81
CA VAL A 163 8.59 10.28 -11.10
C VAL A 163 9.57 9.91 -12.20
N LYS A 164 10.88 9.97 -11.91
CA LYS A 164 11.94 9.60 -12.86
C LYS A 164 11.81 8.15 -13.33
N LEU A 165 11.51 7.21 -12.43
CA LEU A 165 11.38 5.80 -12.77
C LEU A 165 10.06 5.51 -13.49
N TYR A 166 8.94 6.12 -13.11
CA TYR A 166 7.69 6.00 -13.86
C TYR A 166 7.84 6.51 -15.30
N ARG A 167 8.49 7.67 -15.50
CA ARG A 167 8.80 8.17 -16.85
C ARG A 167 9.68 7.19 -17.64
N ARG A 168 10.60 6.49 -16.98
CA ARG A 168 11.39 5.43 -17.62
C ARG A 168 10.53 4.22 -18.01
N VAL A 169 9.57 3.79 -17.17
CA VAL A 169 8.59 2.76 -17.54
C VAL A 169 7.83 3.19 -18.78
N LEU A 170 7.31 4.43 -18.79
CA LEU A 170 6.54 4.97 -19.92
C LEU A 170 7.38 5.18 -21.19
N ALA A 171 8.69 5.39 -21.07
CA ALA A 171 9.59 5.39 -22.23
C ALA A 171 9.76 3.98 -22.86
N MET A 172 9.68 2.92 -22.05
CA MET A 172 9.72 1.53 -22.52
C MET A 172 8.34 1.04 -22.99
N GLN A 173 7.28 1.47 -22.31
CA GLN A 173 5.89 1.06 -22.53
C GLN A 173 4.96 2.28 -22.41
N PRO A 174 4.78 3.07 -23.49
CA PRO A 174 4.01 4.33 -23.44
C PRO A 174 2.54 4.18 -23.00
N LYS A 175 1.95 3.00 -23.19
CA LYS A 175 0.56 2.65 -22.81
C LYS A 175 0.47 1.91 -21.48
N HIS A 176 1.53 1.87 -20.66
CA HIS A 176 1.47 1.19 -19.37
C HIS A 176 0.48 1.90 -18.43
N VAL A 177 -0.68 1.28 -18.21
CA VAL A 177 -1.81 1.89 -17.48
C VAL A 177 -1.41 2.27 -16.06
N LYS A 178 -0.91 1.32 -15.26
CA LYS A 178 -0.55 1.58 -13.86
C LYS A 178 0.52 2.67 -13.70
N ALA A 179 1.49 2.75 -14.62
CA ALA A 179 2.52 3.78 -14.57
C ALA A 179 1.97 5.18 -14.92
N ASN A 180 1.06 5.29 -15.90
CA ASN A 180 0.37 6.57 -16.14
C ASN A 180 -0.52 6.95 -14.95
N PHE A 181 -1.26 5.97 -14.40
CA PHE A 181 -2.09 6.19 -13.22
C PHE A 181 -1.25 6.65 -12.03
N ASN A 182 -0.21 5.95 -11.63
CA ASN A 182 0.59 6.38 -10.47
C ASN A 182 1.36 7.70 -10.73
N LEU A 183 1.78 7.94 -11.98
CA LEU A 183 2.48 9.19 -12.31
C LEU A 183 1.55 10.41 -12.23
N HIS A 184 0.26 10.28 -12.55
CA HIS A 184 -0.65 11.44 -12.59
C HIS A 184 -0.70 12.19 -11.26
N SER A 185 -0.79 11.46 -10.15
CA SER A 185 -0.84 12.01 -8.79
C SER A 185 0.50 12.69 -8.47
N LEU A 186 1.62 12.07 -8.80
CA LEU A 186 2.94 12.66 -8.53
C LEU A 186 3.29 13.88 -9.39
N VAL A 187 2.64 14.11 -10.53
CA VAL A 187 2.96 15.27 -11.40
C VAL A 187 1.85 16.32 -11.40
N TYR A 188 0.81 16.12 -10.60
CA TYR A 188 -0.24 17.12 -10.43
C TYR A 188 0.28 18.32 -9.63
N SER A 189 -0.17 19.50 -10.03
CA SER A 189 -0.11 20.72 -9.23
C SER A 189 -1.27 21.64 -9.64
N ASP A 190 -1.79 22.43 -8.70
CA ASP A 190 -2.85 23.42 -8.98
C ASP A 190 -2.46 24.38 -10.13
N SER A 191 -1.19 24.76 -10.20
CA SER A 191 -0.66 25.70 -11.21
C SER A 191 -0.41 25.08 -12.58
N ASP A 192 -0.13 23.77 -12.64
CA ASP A 192 0.14 23.04 -13.87
C ASP A 192 -0.25 21.56 -13.72
N ALA A 193 -1.44 21.22 -14.22
CA ALA A 193 -1.94 19.85 -14.24
C ALA A 193 -1.81 19.18 -15.63
N LYS A 194 -1.11 19.81 -16.60
CA LYS A 194 -1.09 19.33 -17.99
C LYS A 194 -0.55 17.90 -18.13
N GLU A 195 0.56 17.60 -17.47
CA GLU A 195 1.15 16.25 -17.50
C GLU A 195 0.24 15.23 -16.80
N SER A 196 -0.39 15.62 -15.68
CA SER A 196 -1.32 14.76 -14.93
C SER A 196 -2.55 14.41 -15.77
N ILE A 197 -3.21 15.40 -16.37
CA ILE A 197 -4.33 15.23 -17.31
C ILE A 197 -3.92 14.34 -18.49
N ALA A 198 -2.73 14.54 -19.07
CA ALA A 198 -2.24 13.72 -20.17
C ALA A 198 -2.04 12.25 -19.75
N CYS A 199 -1.59 12.00 -18.52
CA CYS A 199 -1.49 10.65 -17.97
C CYS A 199 -2.88 10.02 -17.80
N LEU A 200 -3.83 10.73 -17.19
CA LEU A 200 -5.18 10.22 -16.98
C LEU A 200 -5.94 9.98 -18.29
N LYS A 201 -5.81 10.84 -19.30
CA LYS A 201 -6.39 10.61 -20.63
C LYS A 201 -5.90 9.29 -21.25
N LYS A 202 -4.63 8.92 -21.03
CA LYS A 202 -4.12 7.60 -21.46
C LYS A 202 -4.70 6.46 -20.64
N VAL A 203 -4.98 6.65 -19.36
CA VAL A 203 -5.64 5.64 -18.51
C VAL A 203 -7.08 5.41 -19.00
N VAL A 204 -7.86 6.50 -19.15
CA VAL A 204 -9.26 6.47 -19.59
C VAL A 204 -9.43 5.84 -20.98
N SER A 205 -8.43 6.00 -21.86
CA SER A 205 -8.47 5.42 -23.21
C SER A 205 -8.17 3.91 -23.27
N GLN A 206 -7.85 3.25 -22.15
CA GLN A 206 -7.53 1.82 -22.10
C GLN A 206 -8.61 1.09 -21.30
N ASN A 207 -9.16 0.02 -21.88
CA ASN A 207 -10.06 -0.88 -21.15
C ASN A 207 -9.24 -1.63 -20.09
N SER A 208 -9.36 -1.22 -18.83
CA SER A 208 -8.59 -1.72 -17.70
C SER A 208 -9.31 -1.42 -16.39
N ALA A 209 -8.93 -2.11 -15.31
CA ALA A 209 -9.47 -1.86 -13.96
C ALA A 209 -9.24 -0.42 -13.44
N TYR A 210 -8.37 0.37 -14.07
CA TYR A 210 -8.14 1.77 -13.69
C TYR A 210 -8.95 2.76 -14.54
N GLN A 211 -9.74 2.29 -15.50
CA GLN A 211 -10.42 3.17 -16.46
C GLN A 211 -11.39 4.13 -15.74
N ASN A 212 -12.26 3.59 -14.89
CA ASN A 212 -13.28 4.37 -14.18
C ASN A 212 -12.68 5.27 -13.09
N LEU A 213 -11.72 4.76 -12.31
CA LEU A 213 -10.93 5.62 -11.42
C LEU A 213 -10.18 6.71 -12.18
N GLY A 214 -9.68 6.41 -13.38
CA GLY A 214 -9.08 7.39 -14.27
C GLY A 214 -10.07 8.47 -14.73
N ARG A 215 -11.32 8.09 -15.01
CA ARG A 215 -12.41 9.05 -15.32
C ARG A 215 -12.70 9.93 -14.11
N TYR A 216 -12.78 9.33 -12.92
CA TYR A 216 -13.06 10.05 -11.68
C TYR A 216 -11.99 11.12 -11.42
N PHE A 217 -10.71 10.74 -11.34
CA PHE A 217 -9.65 11.71 -11.06
C PHE A 217 -9.50 12.76 -12.16
N LEU A 218 -9.75 12.39 -13.43
CA LEU A 218 -9.75 13.36 -14.52
C LEU A 218 -10.92 14.35 -14.38
N GLY A 219 -12.11 13.87 -14.05
CA GLY A 219 -13.28 14.69 -13.77
C GLY A 219 -13.06 15.67 -12.63
N CYS A 220 -12.51 15.20 -11.50
CA CYS A 220 -12.15 16.06 -10.37
C CYS A 220 -11.21 17.19 -10.79
N ILE A 221 -10.12 16.87 -11.50
CA ILE A 221 -9.16 17.88 -11.96
C ILE A 221 -9.83 18.88 -12.91
N LEU A 222 -10.65 18.42 -13.86
CA LEU A 222 -11.33 19.30 -14.81
C LEU A 222 -12.34 20.22 -14.12
N ASP A 223 -13.11 19.72 -13.15
CA ASP A 223 -14.05 20.51 -12.35
C ASP A 223 -13.30 21.58 -11.53
N THR A 224 -12.17 21.26 -10.88
CA THR A 224 -11.34 22.28 -10.20
C THR A 224 -10.80 23.37 -11.13
N GLN A 225 -10.67 23.08 -12.43
CA GLN A 225 -10.24 24.04 -13.44
C GLN A 225 -11.41 24.83 -14.07
N GLY A 226 -12.63 24.62 -13.60
CA GLY A 226 -13.84 25.26 -14.12
C GLY A 226 -14.34 24.65 -15.44
N ASN A 227 -13.86 23.48 -15.82
CA ASN A 227 -14.33 22.74 -16.98
C ASN A 227 -15.40 21.71 -16.57
N GLU A 228 -16.52 22.23 -16.07
CA GLU A 228 -17.61 21.45 -15.47
C GLU A 228 -18.32 20.54 -16.49
N GLU A 229 -18.45 20.98 -17.74
CA GLU A 229 -19.12 20.18 -18.79
C GLU A 229 -18.36 18.88 -19.07
N ASP A 230 -17.04 18.97 -19.29
CA ASP A 230 -16.20 17.79 -19.52
C ASP A 230 -16.13 16.90 -18.27
N ALA A 231 -16.11 17.50 -17.07
CA ALA A 231 -16.10 16.75 -15.82
C ALA A 231 -17.40 15.95 -15.62
N ASN A 232 -18.56 16.59 -15.81
CA ASN A 232 -19.86 15.95 -15.69
C ASN A 232 -20.07 14.83 -16.71
N ALA A 233 -19.54 14.99 -17.93
CA ALA A 233 -19.56 13.91 -18.93
C ALA A 233 -18.77 12.67 -18.44
N LEU A 234 -17.61 12.87 -17.82
CA LEU A 234 -16.82 11.77 -17.25
C LEU A 234 -17.51 11.10 -16.06
N PHE A 235 -18.16 11.86 -15.18
CA PHE A 235 -18.90 11.31 -14.05
C PHE A 235 -20.13 10.52 -14.51
N ALA A 236 -20.88 11.03 -15.49
CA ALA A 236 -22.02 10.31 -16.06
C ALA A 236 -21.60 8.97 -16.70
N GLU A 237 -20.42 8.88 -17.32
CA GLU A 237 -19.91 7.60 -17.84
C GLU A 237 -19.70 6.57 -16.71
N ILE A 238 -19.23 6.99 -15.54
CA ILE A 238 -18.99 6.10 -14.39
C ILE A 238 -20.31 5.47 -13.89
N GLU A 239 -21.36 6.27 -13.76
CA GLU A 239 -22.69 5.84 -13.29
C GLU A 239 -23.35 4.78 -14.18
N THR A 240 -22.92 4.68 -15.44
CA THR A 240 -23.43 3.67 -16.39
C THR A 240 -22.69 2.32 -16.31
N THR A 241 -21.62 2.22 -15.52
CA THR A 241 -20.82 0.99 -15.40
C THR A 241 -21.33 0.07 -14.29
N GLU A 242 -20.97 -1.22 -14.36
CA GLU A 242 -21.29 -2.20 -13.31
C GLU A 242 -20.42 -2.03 -12.04
N GLU A 243 -19.31 -1.28 -12.13
CA GLU A 243 -18.43 -1.00 -10.99
C GLU A 243 -19.04 0.10 -10.12
N ASP A 244 -19.27 -0.21 -8.84
CA ASP A 244 -19.80 0.78 -7.90
C ASP A 244 -18.72 1.77 -7.46
N LEU A 245 -18.76 2.97 -8.03
CA LEU A 245 -17.97 4.13 -7.59
C LEU A 245 -18.86 5.26 -7.06
N SER A 246 -20.08 4.96 -6.63
CA SER A 246 -21.02 5.96 -6.09
C SER A 246 -20.44 6.72 -4.89
N HIS A 247 -19.69 6.02 -4.03
CA HIS A 247 -18.99 6.59 -2.89
C HIS A 247 -17.88 7.59 -3.29
N TYR A 248 -17.22 7.41 -4.44
CA TYR A 248 -16.27 8.40 -4.97
C TYR A 248 -16.99 9.66 -5.44
N LEU A 249 -18.13 9.51 -6.12
CA LEU A 249 -18.95 10.62 -6.61
C LEU A 249 -19.58 11.41 -5.44
N ASP A 250 -20.13 10.73 -4.44
CA ASP A 250 -20.63 11.33 -3.19
C ASP A 250 -19.53 12.09 -2.44
N ALA A 251 -18.34 11.49 -2.31
CA ALA A 251 -17.19 12.18 -1.73
C ALA A 251 -16.80 13.44 -2.53
N TRP A 252 -16.82 13.39 -3.86
CA TRP A 252 -16.53 14.57 -4.68
C TRP A 252 -17.57 15.67 -4.48
N GLN A 253 -18.86 15.33 -4.45
CA GLN A 253 -19.92 16.30 -4.13
C GLN A 253 -19.69 16.95 -2.77
N TYR A 254 -19.40 16.16 -1.73
CA TYR A 254 -19.09 16.67 -0.40
C TYR A 254 -17.89 17.64 -0.41
N ILE A 255 -16.81 17.29 -1.12
CA ILE A 255 -15.63 18.15 -1.26
C ILE A 255 -16.02 19.48 -1.89
N ARG A 256 -16.83 19.48 -2.96
CA ARG A 256 -17.25 20.72 -3.65
C ARG A 256 -18.12 21.60 -2.76
N GLU A 257 -19.06 21.02 -2.03
CA GLU A 257 -19.95 21.73 -1.10
C GLU A 257 -19.19 22.35 0.08
N ASN A 258 -18.06 21.76 0.48
CA ASN A 258 -17.28 22.17 1.64
C ASN A 258 -15.96 22.88 1.30
N SER A 259 -15.69 23.10 0.00
CA SER A 259 -14.51 23.82 -0.47
C SER A 259 -14.78 25.31 -0.62
N THR A 260 -13.79 26.13 -0.28
CA THR A 260 -13.76 27.57 -0.57
C THR A 260 -12.71 27.87 -1.63
N SER A 261 -12.57 29.14 -2.04
CA SER A 261 -11.47 29.55 -2.93
C SER A 261 -10.08 29.37 -2.31
N ASN A 262 -9.99 29.15 -0.99
CA ASN A 262 -8.73 28.91 -0.29
C ASN A 262 -8.46 27.42 -0.04
N THR A 263 -9.43 26.54 -0.29
CA THR A 263 -9.27 25.09 -0.10
C THR A 263 -8.44 24.53 -1.25
N ARG A 264 -7.33 23.86 -0.91
CA ARG A 264 -6.41 23.31 -1.90
C ARG A 264 -6.84 21.92 -2.35
N TYR A 265 -6.63 21.62 -3.63
CA TYR A 265 -6.72 20.27 -4.15
C TYR A 265 -5.31 19.67 -4.25
N MET A 266 -5.13 18.48 -3.70
CA MET A 266 -3.83 17.80 -3.68
C MET A 266 -4.01 16.35 -4.10
N THR A 267 -2.93 15.65 -4.47
CA THR A 267 -3.04 14.26 -4.96
C THR A 267 -1.96 13.33 -4.42
N TYR A 268 -1.02 13.84 -3.61
CA TYR A 268 0.09 13.05 -3.08
C TYR A 268 0.22 13.23 -1.57
N SER A 269 0.11 12.13 -0.83
CA SER A 269 -0.02 12.12 0.63
C SER A 269 1.09 12.88 1.36
N PHE A 270 2.35 12.68 0.99
CA PHE A 270 3.46 13.38 1.65
C PHE A 270 3.45 14.90 1.43
N GLU A 271 2.90 15.38 0.31
CA GLU A 271 2.69 16.82 0.10
C GLU A 271 1.53 17.36 0.93
N VAL A 272 0.47 16.56 1.15
CA VAL A 272 -0.62 16.89 2.07
C VAL A 272 -0.09 17.05 3.49
N LEU A 273 0.75 16.11 3.94
CA LEU A 273 1.41 16.16 5.26
C LEU A 273 2.33 17.39 5.37
N ASP A 274 3.17 17.65 4.38
CA ASP A 274 4.04 18.84 4.36
C ASP A 274 3.21 20.14 4.41
N PHE A 275 2.10 20.18 3.65
CA PHE A 275 1.18 21.31 3.68
C PHE A 275 0.56 21.48 5.06
N ALA A 276 0.00 20.42 5.66
CA ALA A 276 -0.65 20.51 6.97
C ALA A 276 0.32 20.97 8.07
N VAL A 277 1.54 20.42 8.12
CA VAL A 277 2.58 20.87 9.06
C VAL A 277 2.91 22.36 8.87
N SER A 278 2.92 22.85 7.63
CA SER A 278 3.13 24.28 7.36
C SER A 278 1.99 25.19 7.84
N GLN A 279 0.82 24.63 8.16
CA GLN A 279 -0.35 25.38 8.63
C GLN A 279 -0.43 25.50 10.15
N ILE A 280 0.48 24.86 10.89
CA ILE A 280 0.56 24.95 12.35
C ILE A 280 0.83 26.41 12.73
N SER A 281 -0.07 26.98 13.54
CA SER A 281 -0.04 28.41 13.92
C SER A 281 -0.05 28.66 15.42
N ILE A 282 -0.17 27.60 16.23
CA ILE A 282 -0.19 27.65 17.69
C ILE A 282 0.89 26.71 18.26
N GLU A 283 1.38 27.02 19.47
CA GLU A 283 2.22 26.10 20.23
C GLU A 283 1.37 25.02 20.90
N GLY A 284 1.91 23.81 21.00
CA GLY A 284 1.18 22.70 21.61
C GLY A 284 1.73 21.32 21.25
N LEU A 285 0.91 20.31 21.50
CA LEU A 285 1.19 18.92 21.16
C LEU A 285 1.15 18.67 19.66
N HIS A 286 2.03 17.79 19.20
CA HIS A 286 1.98 17.20 17.86
C HIS A 286 1.81 15.69 18.02
N LEU A 287 0.73 15.16 17.45
CA LEU A 287 0.30 13.78 17.67
C LEU A 287 0.12 13.06 16.33
N GLU A 288 0.38 11.76 16.33
CA GLU A 288 0.02 10.86 15.24
C GLU A 288 -0.54 9.57 15.82
N PHE A 289 -1.63 9.07 15.24
CA PHE A 289 -2.31 7.85 15.64
C PHE A 289 -2.27 6.85 14.49
N GLY A 290 -2.02 5.57 14.78
CA GLY A 290 -1.93 4.50 13.77
C GLY A 290 -0.52 4.21 13.28
N VAL A 291 0.50 4.44 14.11
CA VAL A 291 1.89 4.31 13.68
C VAL A 291 2.28 2.84 13.47
N ARG A 292 2.23 2.36 12.22
CA ARG A 292 2.70 1.01 11.89
C ARG A 292 4.21 0.91 11.63
N PHE A 293 4.67 1.44 10.49
CA PHE A 293 6.10 1.43 10.09
C PHE A 293 6.78 2.81 10.20
N ALA A 294 6.08 3.77 10.79
CA ALA A 294 6.52 5.15 10.94
C ALA A 294 6.92 5.84 9.63
N THR A 295 6.30 5.50 8.50
CA THR A 295 6.61 6.12 7.21
C THR A 295 6.14 7.58 7.18
N SER A 296 4.85 7.82 7.45
CA SER A 296 4.24 9.13 7.70
C SER A 296 4.91 9.84 8.88
N THR A 297 5.09 9.15 10.00
CA THR A 297 5.68 9.69 11.24
C THR A 297 7.09 10.23 11.03
N ASN A 298 7.95 9.48 10.35
CA ASN A 298 9.29 9.95 10.01
C ASN A 298 9.29 11.09 8.98
N HIS A 299 8.25 11.19 8.15
CA HIS A 299 8.09 12.31 7.22
C HIS A 299 7.65 13.57 7.96
N ILE A 300 6.59 13.51 8.76
CA ILE A 300 6.10 14.62 9.60
C ILE A 300 7.22 15.11 10.53
N GLY A 301 7.89 14.19 11.22
CA GLY A 301 9.00 14.48 12.12
C GLY A 301 10.19 15.23 11.50
N LYS A 302 10.28 15.30 10.16
CA LYS A 302 11.31 16.09 9.46
C LYS A 302 11.10 17.60 9.61
N SER A 303 9.85 18.04 9.67
CA SER A 303 9.47 19.45 9.55
C SER A 303 8.60 19.95 10.72
N ILE A 304 8.09 19.03 11.56
CA ILE A 304 7.30 19.39 12.74
C ILE A 304 8.16 20.26 13.70
N PRO A 305 7.62 21.36 14.26
CA PRO A 305 8.43 22.34 14.99
C PRO A 305 8.94 21.87 16.36
N GLY A 306 8.53 20.70 16.83
CA GLY A 306 8.91 20.18 18.14
C GLY A 306 8.93 18.65 18.21
N LYS A 307 8.55 18.14 19.38
CA LYS A 307 8.41 16.71 19.63
C LYS A 307 7.11 16.20 19.00
N LEU A 308 7.17 15.04 18.37
CA LEU A 308 6.02 14.31 17.82
C LEU A 308 5.81 13.04 18.62
N TYR A 309 4.58 12.81 19.07
CA TYR A 309 4.19 11.60 19.79
C TYR A 309 3.38 10.70 18.85
N GLY A 310 3.88 9.50 18.59
CA GLY A 310 3.23 8.51 17.74
C GLY A 310 2.60 7.41 18.59
N PHE A 311 1.31 7.15 18.42
CA PHE A 311 0.57 6.14 19.17
C PHE A 311 0.20 4.96 18.27
N ASP A 312 0.45 3.75 18.75
CA ASP A 312 -0.04 2.51 18.15
C ASP A 312 0.02 1.36 19.16
N SER A 313 -0.82 0.34 19.00
CA SER A 313 -0.68 -0.89 19.79
C SER A 313 0.41 -1.82 19.26
N PHE A 314 0.81 -1.66 18.00
CA PHE A 314 1.69 -2.55 17.22
C PHE A 314 1.18 -4.00 17.15
N GLU A 315 -0.04 -4.25 17.61
CA GLU A 315 -0.72 -5.54 17.66
C GLU A 315 -1.68 -5.72 16.47
N GLY A 316 -1.95 -4.65 15.72
CA GLY A 316 -2.85 -4.64 14.56
C GLY A 316 -4.25 -4.11 14.91
N LEU A 317 -5.20 -4.27 14.00
CA LEU A 317 -6.56 -3.76 14.21
C LEU A 317 -7.25 -4.43 15.42
N PRO A 318 -7.94 -3.66 16.29
CA PRO A 318 -8.65 -4.21 17.45
C PRO A 318 -9.88 -5.04 17.05
N GLU A 319 -10.47 -4.71 15.91
CA GLU A 319 -11.67 -5.31 15.36
C GLU A 319 -11.61 -5.41 13.83
N HIS A 320 -12.66 -5.97 13.24
CA HIS A 320 -12.77 -6.10 11.78
C HIS A 320 -13.14 -4.76 11.16
N TRP A 321 -12.45 -4.39 10.07
CA TRP A 321 -12.65 -3.10 9.41
C TRP A 321 -13.46 -3.22 8.12
N ASN A 322 -12.99 -4.04 7.16
CA ASN A 322 -13.62 -4.19 5.86
C ASN A 322 -13.43 -5.60 5.29
N GLU A 323 -13.97 -5.88 4.10
CA GLU A 323 -13.91 -7.21 3.46
C GLU A 323 -12.50 -7.80 3.34
N THR A 324 -11.46 -6.95 3.35
CA THR A 324 -10.06 -7.33 3.15
C THR A 324 -9.19 -7.23 4.40
N ALA A 325 -9.67 -6.57 5.45
CA ALA A 325 -8.90 -6.29 6.67
C ALA A 325 -9.72 -6.62 7.92
N GLY A 326 -9.23 -7.62 8.67
CA GLY A 326 -9.82 -8.13 9.90
C GLY A 326 -9.00 -7.82 11.15
N LYS A 327 -9.49 -8.33 12.29
CA LYS A 327 -8.81 -8.19 13.59
C LYS A 327 -7.39 -8.74 13.55
N GLY A 328 -6.42 -7.95 14.02
CA GLY A 328 -5.00 -8.29 14.05
C GLY A 328 -4.25 -8.05 12.74
N ASP A 329 -4.95 -7.65 11.66
CA ASP A 329 -4.26 -7.19 10.46
C ASP A 329 -3.49 -5.90 10.74
N TYR A 330 -2.48 -5.66 9.92
CA TYR A 330 -1.52 -4.56 10.07
C TYR A 330 -0.61 -4.63 11.31
N SER A 331 -0.64 -5.72 12.08
CA SER A 331 0.29 -5.96 13.18
C SER A 331 1.77 -5.91 12.75
N THR A 332 2.62 -5.30 13.59
CA THR A 332 4.08 -5.51 13.56
C THR A 332 4.52 -6.55 14.60
N HIS A 333 3.55 -7.17 15.30
CA HIS A 333 3.74 -8.10 16.40
C HIS A 333 4.54 -7.50 17.56
N GLY A 334 4.23 -6.25 17.91
CA GLY A 334 4.91 -5.51 18.99
C GLY A 334 6.31 -5.01 18.63
N VAL A 335 6.71 -5.06 17.35
CA VAL A 335 8.00 -4.52 16.92
C VAL A 335 7.85 -3.05 16.57
N LEU A 336 8.41 -2.19 17.40
CA LEU A 336 8.43 -0.75 17.17
C LEU A 336 9.34 -0.41 15.98
N PRO A 337 8.88 0.45 15.05
CA PRO A 337 9.67 0.89 13.91
C PRO A 337 10.78 1.89 14.33
N PRO A 338 11.86 2.02 13.53
CA PRO A 338 12.85 3.04 13.77
C PRO A 338 12.27 4.44 13.47
N VAL A 339 12.48 5.37 14.39
CA VAL A 339 12.00 6.76 14.30
C VAL A 339 13.14 7.78 14.41
N ARG A 340 12.87 9.03 14.02
CA ARG A 340 13.76 10.19 14.24
C ARG A 340 13.90 10.50 15.73
N GLU A 341 14.97 11.22 16.08
CA GLU A 341 15.29 11.58 17.47
C GLU A 341 14.22 12.45 18.16
N ASN A 342 13.46 13.26 17.41
CA ASN A 342 12.39 14.10 17.94
C ASN A 342 11.03 13.40 18.03
N ILE A 343 10.98 12.08 17.77
CA ILE A 343 9.76 11.29 17.81
C ILE A 343 9.80 10.36 19.03
N GLU A 344 8.72 10.32 19.78
CA GLU A 344 8.49 9.33 20.84
C GLU A 344 7.32 8.44 20.45
N LEU A 345 7.54 7.13 20.46
CA LEU A 345 6.48 6.14 20.24
C LEU A 345 5.87 5.74 21.58
N ILE A 346 4.55 5.72 21.63
CA ILE A 346 3.74 5.32 22.77
C ILE A 346 3.06 4.02 22.38
N ASP A 347 3.57 2.92 22.94
CA ASP A 347 3.14 1.55 22.70
C ASP A 347 1.93 1.21 23.58
N GLY A 348 0.81 0.87 22.94
CA GLY A 348 -0.41 0.37 23.55
C GLY A 348 -1.68 0.96 22.96
N TRP A 349 -2.81 0.31 23.25
CA TRP A 349 -4.13 0.74 22.81
C TRP A 349 -4.46 2.17 23.26
N PHE A 350 -5.15 2.93 22.41
CA PHE A 350 -5.42 4.36 22.64
C PHE A 350 -6.15 4.61 23.97
N ASP A 351 -7.14 3.77 24.32
CA ASP A 351 -7.90 3.83 25.57
C ASP A 351 -7.06 3.52 26.82
N GLN A 352 -5.89 2.89 26.67
CA GLN A 352 -4.98 2.54 27.76
C GLN A 352 -3.85 3.56 27.92
N THR A 353 -3.40 4.15 26.82
CA THR A 353 -2.22 5.03 26.79
C THR A 353 -2.59 6.50 26.89
N LEU A 354 -3.62 6.96 26.15
CA LEU A 354 -4.00 8.37 26.13
C LEU A 354 -4.43 8.94 27.48
N PRO A 355 -5.22 8.25 28.34
CA PRO A 355 -5.63 8.85 29.61
C PRO A 355 -4.45 9.31 30.49
N LYS A 356 -3.39 8.51 30.56
CA LYS A 356 -2.16 8.87 31.30
C LYS A 356 -1.35 9.95 30.59
N PHE A 357 -1.38 9.93 29.26
CA PHE A 357 -0.70 10.93 28.46
C PHE A 357 -1.29 12.32 28.68
N VAL A 358 -2.63 12.46 28.60
CA VAL A 358 -3.32 13.74 28.79
C VAL A 358 -3.24 14.25 30.23
N GLU A 359 -3.11 13.37 31.23
CA GLU A 359 -2.83 13.77 32.62
C GLU A 359 -1.49 14.50 32.78
N SER A 360 -0.50 14.16 31.95
CA SER A 360 0.85 14.73 31.99
C SER A 360 1.10 15.82 30.94
N HIS A 361 0.21 15.96 29.98
CA HIS A 361 0.29 16.91 28.87
C HIS A 361 -1.04 17.65 28.72
N SER A 362 -1.20 18.73 29.49
CA SER A 362 -2.43 19.53 29.51
C SER A 362 -2.45 20.68 28.51
N GLU A 363 -1.35 20.91 27.80
CA GLU A 363 -1.24 21.96 26.78
C GLU A 363 -2.18 21.70 25.58
N PRO A 364 -2.52 22.74 24.79
CA PRO A 364 -3.33 22.56 23.60
C PRO A 364 -2.70 21.62 22.57
N VAL A 365 -3.52 21.03 21.70
CA VAL A 365 -3.03 20.27 20.55
C VAL A 365 -2.86 21.20 19.36
N ALA A 366 -1.64 21.29 18.85
CA ALA A 366 -1.33 22.09 17.66
C ALA A 366 -1.55 21.30 16.36
N PHE A 367 -1.26 20.00 16.37
CA PHE A 367 -1.32 19.13 15.20
C PHE A 367 -1.71 17.69 15.55
N ILE A 368 -2.60 17.08 14.76
CA ILE A 368 -2.88 15.64 14.78
C ILE A 368 -2.86 15.09 13.36
N ASN A 369 -2.13 14.00 13.13
CA ASN A 369 -2.38 13.09 12.01
C ASN A 369 -3.22 11.90 12.50
N VAL A 370 -4.47 11.84 12.03
CA VAL A 370 -5.46 10.80 12.32
C VAL A 370 -5.37 9.76 11.21
N ASP A 371 -4.76 8.62 11.51
CA ASP A 371 -4.61 7.46 10.62
C ASP A 371 -5.08 6.22 11.39
N CYS A 372 -6.34 6.25 11.85
CA CYS A 372 -6.86 5.25 12.79
C CYS A 372 -7.57 4.10 12.09
N ASP A 373 -7.86 4.23 10.80
CA ASP A 373 -8.70 3.38 9.92
C ASP A 373 -10.18 3.27 10.37
N LEU A 374 -10.42 3.12 11.68
CA LEU A 374 -11.69 2.78 12.30
C LEU A 374 -12.39 3.98 12.94
N TYR A 375 -13.72 4.02 12.81
CA TYR A 375 -14.59 4.90 13.57
C TYR A 375 -14.32 4.84 15.08
N SER A 376 -14.31 3.64 15.68
CA SER A 376 -14.21 3.42 17.12
C SER A 376 -12.90 3.95 17.70
N SER A 377 -11.79 3.72 16.98
CA SER A 377 -10.47 4.22 17.33
C SER A 377 -10.42 5.74 17.22
N THR A 378 -10.96 6.31 16.14
CA THR A 378 -11.04 7.77 15.94
C THR A 378 -11.90 8.46 17.00
N LYS A 379 -13.06 7.87 17.35
CA LYS A 379 -13.92 8.40 18.42
C LYS A 379 -13.20 8.38 19.77
N THR A 380 -12.47 7.30 20.06
CA THR A 380 -11.69 7.17 21.31
C THR A 380 -10.65 8.29 21.46
N ILE A 381 -9.89 8.60 20.41
CA ILE A 381 -8.90 9.69 20.49
C ILE A 381 -9.58 11.05 20.70
N PHE A 382 -10.73 11.29 20.07
CA PHE A 382 -11.46 12.54 20.19
C PHE A 382 -12.18 12.70 21.54
N ASP A 383 -12.72 11.64 22.12
CA ASP A 383 -13.29 11.65 23.48
C ASP A 383 -12.25 12.05 24.53
N LEU A 384 -11.01 11.58 24.34
CA LEU A 384 -9.93 11.82 25.29
C LEU A 384 -9.22 13.15 25.07
N LEU A 385 -9.11 13.61 23.83
CA LEU A 385 -8.40 14.85 23.46
C LEU A 385 -9.30 16.07 23.22
N GLY A 386 -10.63 15.90 23.17
CA GLY A 386 -11.55 16.96 22.72
C GLY A 386 -11.40 18.29 23.47
N LYS A 387 -10.98 18.27 24.74
CA LYS A 387 -10.69 19.49 25.53
C LYS A 387 -9.41 20.22 25.13
N GLN A 388 -8.46 19.54 24.51
CA GLN A 388 -7.19 20.10 24.06
C GLN A 388 -7.23 20.52 22.58
N ILE A 389 -8.27 20.11 21.85
CA ILE A 389 -8.55 20.58 20.48
C ILE A 389 -9.16 21.99 20.58
N VAL A 390 -8.44 22.98 20.07
CA VAL A 390 -8.76 24.41 20.22
C VAL A 390 -8.66 25.14 18.88
N SER A 391 -9.10 26.39 18.85
CA SER A 391 -8.86 27.28 17.70
C SER A 391 -7.37 27.31 17.32
N GLY A 392 -7.08 27.03 16.05
CA GLY A 392 -5.72 26.90 15.51
C GLY A 392 -5.22 25.45 15.39
N THR A 393 -5.86 24.46 16.02
CA THR A 393 -5.50 23.04 15.85
C THR A 393 -5.62 22.62 14.39
N ILE A 394 -4.58 21.95 13.87
CA ILE A 394 -4.57 21.33 12.55
C ILE A 394 -4.82 19.83 12.69
N LEU A 395 -5.82 19.32 11.97
CA LEU A 395 -6.12 17.89 11.86
C LEU A 395 -5.86 17.45 10.42
N VAL A 396 -5.13 16.35 10.26
CA VAL A 396 -5.02 15.63 8.99
C VAL A 396 -5.70 14.29 9.19
N PHE A 397 -6.58 13.92 8.27
CA PHE A 397 -7.24 12.62 8.27
C PHE A 397 -6.72 11.81 7.10
N ASP A 398 -6.34 10.55 7.33
CA ASP A 398 -6.11 9.54 6.31
C ASP A 398 -7.40 8.72 6.10
N GLU A 399 -7.69 8.32 4.87
CA GLU A 399 -8.94 7.60 4.53
C GLU A 399 -10.28 8.33 4.87
N TYR A 400 -10.24 9.65 5.02
CA TYR A 400 -11.40 10.50 5.35
C TYR A 400 -12.53 10.52 4.31
N ILE A 401 -12.21 10.26 3.05
CA ILE A 401 -13.13 10.34 1.91
C ILE A 401 -12.93 9.17 0.95
N SER A 402 -13.94 8.89 0.13
CA SER A 402 -13.84 7.98 -1.02
C SER A 402 -13.58 6.50 -0.70
N THR A 403 -13.62 6.07 0.57
CA THR A 403 -13.88 4.66 0.92
C THR A 403 -15.37 4.38 0.80
N SER A 404 -15.78 3.11 0.68
CA SER A 404 -17.22 2.77 0.58
C SER A 404 -18.02 3.15 1.84
N THR A 405 -17.34 3.31 2.97
CA THR A 405 -17.90 3.59 4.30
C THR A 405 -17.46 4.96 4.84
N TRP A 406 -16.90 5.84 4.01
CA TRP A 406 -16.23 7.07 4.47
C TRP A 406 -17.06 7.96 5.39
N ARG A 407 -18.41 7.98 5.23
CA ARG A 407 -19.34 8.73 6.08
C ARG A 407 -19.58 8.12 7.46
N GLU A 408 -19.22 6.87 7.66
CA GLU A 408 -19.42 6.11 8.90
C GLU A 408 -18.12 5.91 9.69
N ASP A 409 -16.96 6.20 9.08
CA ASP A 409 -15.62 6.02 9.65
C ASP A 409 -15.11 7.32 10.33
N GLU A 410 -13.90 7.77 10.00
CA GLU A 410 -13.26 8.94 10.62
C GLU A 410 -14.10 10.23 10.46
N HIS A 411 -14.79 10.38 9.31
CA HIS A 411 -15.69 11.52 9.06
C HIS A 411 -16.75 11.66 10.15
N LYS A 412 -17.40 10.54 10.51
CA LYS A 412 -18.45 10.52 11.52
C LYS A 412 -17.91 10.90 12.89
N ALA A 413 -16.82 10.27 13.30
CA ALA A 413 -16.19 10.57 14.59
C ALA A 413 -15.79 12.05 14.69
N PHE A 414 -15.30 12.64 13.60
CA PHE A 414 -14.99 14.07 13.55
C PHE A 414 -16.26 14.95 13.62
N MET A 415 -17.32 14.62 12.89
CA MET A 415 -18.58 15.37 12.97
C MET A 415 -19.19 15.33 14.39
N GLU A 416 -19.10 14.18 15.08
CA GLU A 416 -19.55 14.05 16.47
C GLU A 416 -18.70 14.89 17.43
N LEU A 417 -17.36 14.93 17.26
CA LEU A 417 -16.50 15.85 18.02
C LEU A 417 -16.92 17.32 17.81
N VAL A 418 -17.17 17.71 16.56
CA VAL A 418 -17.60 19.07 16.21
C VAL A 418 -18.92 19.42 16.91
N GLU A 419 -19.89 18.52 16.90
CA GLU A 419 -21.17 18.72 17.56
C GLU A 419 -21.02 18.76 19.09
N GLU A 420 -20.32 17.81 19.69
CA GLU A 420 -20.13 17.69 21.14
C GLU A 420 -19.44 18.93 21.73
N HIS A 421 -18.41 19.43 21.06
CA HIS A 421 -17.61 20.57 21.51
C HIS A 421 -18.02 21.90 20.87
N GLN A 422 -19.06 21.91 20.03
CA GLN A 422 -19.55 23.10 19.31
C GLN A 422 -18.43 23.81 18.53
N LEU A 423 -17.54 23.03 17.93
CA LEU A 423 -16.38 23.54 17.20
C LEU A 423 -16.80 24.19 15.90
N LYS A 424 -16.03 25.19 15.47
CA LYS A 424 -16.05 25.68 14.10
C LYS A 424 -14.78 25.23 13.42
N PHE A 425 -14.84 25.00 12.12
CA PHE A 425 -13.69 24.54 11.36
C PHE A 425 -13.74 24.99 9.91
N GLU A 426 -12.61 24.88 9.23
CA GLU A 426 -12.48 25.05 7.79
C GLU A 426 -11.64 23.92 7.19
N TYR A 427 -11.96 23.51 5.96
CA TYR A 427 -11.11 22.61 5.18
C TYR A 427 -10.04 23.40 4.42
N LEU A 428 -8.77 23.14 4.76
CA LEU A 428 -7.62 23.75 4.11
C LEU A 428 -7.23 23.01 2.84
N ALA A 429 -7.38 21.68 2.82
CA ALA A 429 -7.10 20.87 1.63
C ALA A 429 -7.90 19.57 1.61
N PHE A 430 -8.14 19.06 0.41
CA PHE A 430 -8.58 17.70 0.16
C PHE A 430 -7.65 17.02 -0.82
N SER A 431 -7.49 15.70 -0.66
CA SER A 431 -6.81 14.86 -1.62
C SER A 431 -7.61 13.60 -1.92
N PRO A 432 -8.46 13.58 -2.97
CA PRO A 432 -9.19 12.37 -3.32
C PRO A 432 -8.29 11.19 -3.68
N SER A 433 -7.11 11.45 -4.24
CA SER A 433 -6.18 10.37 -4.65
C SER A 433 -5.51 9.67 -3.48
N SER A 434 -5.27 10.37 -2.37
CA SER A 434 -4.78 9.79 -1.11
C SER A 434 -5.86 9.69 -0.04
N ARG A 435 -7.13 10.01 -0.37
CA ARG A 435 -8.29 10.01 0.54
C ARG A 435 -8.19 10.94 1.76
N GLN A 436 -7.30 11.93 1.71
CA GLN A 436 -7.00 12.76 2.87
C GLN A 436 -7.78 14.08 2.90
N ALA A 437 -7.94 14.63 4.09
CA ALA A 437 -8.40 16.00 4.31
C ALA A 437 -7.53 16.70 5.37
N VAL A 438 -7.35 18.02 5.21
CA VAL A 438 -6.69 18.89 6.18
C VAL A 438 -7.70 19.89 6.70
N VAL A 439 -7.86 19.92 8.02
CA VAL A 439 -8.84 20.75 8.72
C VAL A 439 -8.12 21.69 9.70
N ARG A 440 -8.63 22.92 9.82
CA ARG A 440 -8.28 23.84 10.89
C ARG A 440 -9.50 24.12 11.76
N ILE A 441 -9.34 24.04 13.07
CA ILE A 441 -10.35 24.49 14.04
C ILE A 441 -10.27 26.02 14.19
N LEU A 442 -11.43 26.69 14.25
CA LEU A 442 -11.58 28.16 14.20
C LEU A 442 -11.90 28.79 15.56
#